data_AF-A0A3D4RXT4-F1
#
_entry.id   AF-A0A3D4RXT4-F1
#
_cell.length_a   1.000
_cell.length_b   1.000
_cell.length_c   1.000
_cell.angle_alpha   90.00
_cell.angle_beta   90.00
_cell.angle_gamma   90.00
#
_symmetry.space_group_name_H-M   'P 1'
#
loop_
_entity.id
_entity.type
_entity.pdbx_description
1 polymer ?
#
loop_
_entity_poly.entity_id
_entity_poly.type
_entity_poly.pdbx_seq_one_letter_code
_entity_poly.pdbx_strand_id
1 'polypeptide(L)'
;MAKNLKLRIKVEFVETEEDVSSDRHPEEQADGSFSLVLPEADELTISALDRAALDVSFPALREALSGHLAEAGKKNSSGKPRA
;
A
#
# COMPACT_ATOMS: atom_id res chain seq x y z
N MET A 1 -17.07 -1.40 25.31
CA MET A 1 -15.63 -1.63 25.11
C MET A 1 -15.17 -0.78 23.94
N ALA A 2 -14.20 0.12 24.14
CA ALA A 2 -13.60 0.87 23.03
C ALA A 2 -12.88 -0.12 22.10
N LYS A 3 -13.07 0.03 20.79
CA LYS A 3 -12.40 -0.83 19.79
C LYS A 3 -11.06 -0.19 19.45
N ASN A 4 -9.98 -0.93 19.62
CA ASN A 4 -8.64 -0.49 19.23
C ASN A 4 -8.47 -0.65 17.70
N LEU A 5 -7.73 0.28 17.08
CA LEU A 5 -7.32 0.19 15.68
C LEU A 5 -5.97 -0.51 15.58
N LYS A 6 -5.86 -1.51 14.72
CA LYS A 6 -4.60 -2.20 14.41
C LYS A 6 -4.20 -1.86 12.97
N LEU A 7 -3.10 -1.13 12.82
CA LEU A 7 -2.44 -0.90 11.54
C LEU A 7 -1.25 -1.87 11.41
N ARG A 8 -1.03 -2.45 10.23
CA ARG A 8 0.08 -3.37 9.97
C ARG A 8 0.59 -3.16 8.55
N ILE A 9 1.92 -3.16 8.41
CA ILE A 9 2.64 -3.17 7.13
C ILE A 9 3.49 -4.46 7.14
N LYS A 10 3.53 -5.16 6.01
CA LYS A 10 4.39 -6.32 5.78
C LYS A 10 5.14 -6.06 4.46
N VAL A 11 6.46 -6.21 4.46
CA VAL A 11 7.31 -6.03 3.28
C VAL A 11 7.95 -7.37 2.98
N GLU A 12 7.88 -7.81 1.73
CA GLU A 12 8.37 -9.11 1.27
C GLU A 12 9.11 -8.92 -0.06
N PHE A 13 10.22 -9.64 -0.23
CA PHE A 13 10.95 -9.74 -1.48
C PHE A 13 10.86 -11.19 -1.93
N VAL A 14 10.38 -11.40 -3.15
CA VAL A 14 10.18 -12.72 -3.76
C VAL A 14 10.77 -12.71 -5.16
N GLU A 15 11.40 -13.81 -5.57
CA GLU A 15 11.85 -13.98 -6.95
C GLU A 15 10.62 -14.16 -7.86
N THR A 16 10.63 -13.53 -9.03
CA THR A 16 9.53 -13.59 -10.01
C THR A 16 10.09 -13.60 -11.43
N GLU A 17 9.34 -14.20 -12.36
CA GLU A 17 9.61 -14.19 -13.80
C GLU A 17 8.81 -13.10 -14.53
N GLU A 18 8.13 -12.21 -13.77
CA GLU A 18 7.37 -11.09 -14.31
C GLU A 18 8.27 -10.01 -14.94
N ASP A 19 7.73 -9.29 -15.92
CA ASP A 19 8.41 -8.15 -16.53
C ASP A 19 8.66 -7.04 -15.50
N VAL A 20 9.78 -6.33 -15.67
CA VAL A 20 10.15 -5.20 -14.81
C VAL A 20 9.08 -4.11 -14.88
N SER A 21 8.67 -3.60 -13.72
CA SER A 21 7.67 -2.54 -13.66
C SER A 21 8.18 -1.28 -14.37
N SER A 22 7.36 -0.74 -15.27
CA SER A 22 7.70 0.46 -16.03
C SER A 22 7.86 1.67 -15.11
N ASP A 23 8.90 2.46 -15.34
CA ASP A 23 9.16 3.73 -14.62
C ASP A 23 9.18 3.63 -13.08
N ARG A 24 9.48 2.45 -12.53
CA ARG A 24 9.38 2.16 -11.08
C ARG A 24 8.01 2.51 -10.47
N HIS A 25 6.94 2.43 -11.26
CA HIS A 25 5.61 2.67 -10.72
C HIS A 25 5.08 1.40 -10.06
N PRO A 26 4.78 1.42 -8.75
CA PRO A 26 4.16 0.27 -8.08
C PRO A 26 2.72 0.04 -8.57
N GLU A 27 2.35 -1.23 -8.73
CA GLU A 27 1.04 -1.65 -9.19
C GLU A 27 0.20 -2.20 -8.04
N GLU A 28 -1.07 -1.76 -7.96
CA GLU A 28 -2.04 -2.28 -7.01
C GLU A 28 -2.46 -3.70 -7.40
N GLN A 29 -2.43 -4.59 -6.42
CA GLN A 29 -2.80 -5.98 -6.54
C GLN A 29 -4.27 -6.19 -6.13
N ALA A 30 -4.85 -7.33 -6.55
CA ALA A 30 -6.24 -7.65 -6.26
C ALA A 30 -6.55 -7.77 -4.75
N ASP A 31 -5.54 -8.00 -3.91
CA ASP A 31 -5.67 -8.07 -2.45
C ASP A 31 -5.46 -6.70 -1.75
N GLY A 32 -5.26 -5.63 -2.51
CA GLY A 32 -4.99 -4.27 -2.03
C GLY A 32 -3.55 -4.03 -1.60
N SER A 33 -2.65 -5.00 -1.83
CA SER A 33 -1.21 -4.77 -1.72
C SER A 33 -0.69 -4.00 -2.93
N PHE A 34 0.51 -3.43 -2.82
CA PHE A 34 1.21 -2.80 -3.93
C PHE A 34 2.52 -3.56 -4.15
N SER A 35 2.81 -3.90 -5.39
CA SER A 35 4.03 -4.59 -5.77
C SER A 35 4.86 -3.76 -6.76
N LEU A 36 6.16 -4.06 -6.82
CA LEU A 36 7.08 -3.45 -7.77
C LEU A 36 8.12 -4.50 -8.15
N VAL A 37 8.24 -4.78 -9.44
CA VAL A 37 9.20 -5.74 -9.99
C VAL A 37 10.46 -5.00 -10.40
N LEU A 38 11.60 -5.39 -9.82
CA LEU A 38 12.90 -4.76 -10.05
C LEU A 38 13.76 -5.64 -10.97
N PRO A 39 14.67 -5.06 -11.78
CA PRO A 39 15.59 -5.84 -12.59
C PRO A 39 16.64 -6.56 -11.72
N GLU A 40 16.89 -7.83 -12.03
CA GLU A 40 17.77 -8.74 -11.27
C GLU A 40 19.22 -8.21 -11.10
N ALA A 41 19.76 -7.54 -12.13
CA ALA A 41 21.19 -7.24 -12.23
C ALA A 41 21.64 -5.89 -11.62
N ASP A 42 20.74 -4.89 -11.51
CA ASP A 42 21.14 -3.50 -11.19
C ASP A 42 20.66 -3.00 -9.82
N GLU A 43 19.75 -3.71 -9.13
CA GLU A 43 19.02 -3.12 -7.99
C GLU A 43 19.17 -3.83 -6.63
N LEU A 44 20.08 -4.79 -6.49
CA LEU A 44 20.36 -5.47 -5.21
C LEU A 44 21.22 -4.65 -4.22
N THR A 45 21.29 -3.33 -4.39
CA THR A 45 21.95 -2.45 -3.41
C THR A 45 20.96 -2.05 -2.32
N ILE A 46 21.45 -1.87 -1.08
CA ILE A 46 20.61 -1.43 0.05
C ILE A 46 19.80 -0.18 -0.31
N SER A 47 20.44 0.81 -0.93
CA SER A 47 19.77 2.06 -1.34
C SER A 47 18.67 1.86 -2.37
N ALA A 48 18.85 0.94 -3.32
CA ALA A 48 17.86 0.66 -4.36
C ALA A 48 16.65 -0.10 -3.78
N LEU A 49 16.89 -1.06 -2.89
CA LEU A 49 15.84 -1.80 -2.20
C LEU A 49 15.08 -0.93 -1.19
N ASP A 50 15.76 -0.03 -0.49
CA ASP A 50 15.13 0.97 0.39
C ASP A 50 14.22 1.89 -0.42
N ARG A 51 14.69 2.35 -1.58
CA ARG A 51 13.90 3.18 -2.50
C ARG A 51 12.66 2.43 -2.98
N ALA A 52 12.84 1.19 -3.45
CA ALA A 52 11.73 0.35 -3.90
C ALA A 52 10.69 0.15 -2.80
N ALA A 53 11.13 -0.16 -1.57
CA ALA A 53 10.23 -0.33 -0.43
C ALA A 53 9.43 0.96 -0.12
N LEU A 54 10.03 2.14 -0.26
CA LEU A 54 9.33 3.41 -0.12
C LEU A 54 8.33 3.66 -1.27
N ASP A 55 8.75 3.33 -2.50
CA ASP A 55 7.93 3.51 -3.70
C ASP A 55 6.63 2.70 -3.58
N VAL A 56 6.66 1.41 -3.18
CA VAL A 56 5.44 0.63 -2.90
C VAL A 56 4.69 1.08 -1.63
N SER A 57 5.39 1.49 -0.58
CA SER A 57 4.76 1.80 0.70
C SER A 57 3.89 3.06 0.66
N PHE A 58 4.32 4.09 -0.07
CA PHE A 58 3.60 5.37 -0.09
C PHE A 58 2.16 5.27 -0.64
N PRO A 59 1.91 4.73 -1.85
CA PRO A 59 0.55 4.58 -2.38
C PRO A 59 -0.28 3.60 -1.53
N ALA A 60 0.31 2.49 -1.07
CA ALA A 60 -0.37 1.54 -0.19
C ALA A 60 -0.90 2.20 1.10
N LEU A 61 -0.06 3.02 1.74
CA LEU A 61 -0.46 3.78 2.93
C LEU A 61 -1.54 4.80 2.60
N ARG A 62 -1.41 5.50 1.47
CA ARG A 62 -2.36 6.54 1.07
C ARG A 62 -3.75 5.97 0.83
N GLU A 63 -3.85 4.86 0.11
CA GLU A 63 -5.12 4.20 -0.18
C GLU A 63 -5.76 3.61 1.08
N ALA A 64 -4.98 2.88 1.90
CA ALA A 64 -5.49 2.31 3.15
C ALA A 64 -6.04 3.38 4.12
N LEU A 65 -5.33 4.51 4.25
CA LEU A 65 -5.78 5.63 5.09
C LEU A 65 -7.02 6.32 4.52
N SER A 66 -7.05 6.55 3.20
CA SER A 66 -8.16 7.21 2.54
C SER A 66 -9.44 6.36 2.63
N GLY A 67 -9.33 5.05 2.38
CA GLY A 67 -10.42 4.10 2.56
C GLY A 67 -10.93 4.06 4.00
N HIS A 68 -10.03 3.99 4.99
CA HIS A 68 -10.42 3.99 6.40
C HIS A 68 -11.19 5.26 6.80
N LEU A 69 -10.71 6.43 6.37
CA LEU A 69 -11.35 7.72 6.67
C LEU A 69 -12.69 7.87 5.96
N ALA A 70 -12.81 7.39 4.71
CA ALA A 70 -14.07 7.40 3.98
C ALA A 70 -15.14 6.56 4.69
N GLU A 71 -14.79 5.36 5.16
CA GLU A 71 -15.71 4.50 5.93
C GLU A 71 -16.06 5.08 7.31
N ALA A 72 -15.08 5.69 8.00
CA ALA A 72 -15.34 6.39 9.26
C ALA A 72 -16.30 7.57 9.07
N GLY A 73 -16.16 8.33 7.96
CA GLY A 73 -17.05 9.43 7.59
C GLY A 73 -18.48 8.97 7.31
N LYS A 74 -18.65 7.89 6.54
CA LYS A 74 -19.97 7.28 6.26
C LYS A 74 -20.70 6.90 7.54
N LYS A 75 -20.00 6.23 8.47
CA LYS A 75 -20.54 5.83 9.77
C LYS A 75 -21.00 7.00 10.65
N ASN A 76 -20.32 8.15 10.56
CA ASN A 76 -20.72 9.37 11.27
C ASN A 76 -21.89 10.11 10.59
N SER A 77 -22.09 9.92 9.28
CA SER A 77 -23.17 10.56 8.52
C SER A 77 -24.54 9.86 8.66
N SER A 78 -24.56 8.56 8.95
CA SER A 78 -25.79 7.78 9.17
C SER A 78 -26.47 8.02 10.53
N GLY A 79 -25.97 8.97 11.33
CA GLY A 79 -26.46 9.26 12.69
C GLY A 79 -27.22 10.57 12.87
N LYS A 80 -27.45 11.37 11.82
CA LYS A 80 -28.15 12.65 11.95
C LYS A 80 -29.53 12.59 11.28
N PRO A 81 -30.65 12.52 12.03
CA PRO A 81 -31.93 12.84 11.43
C PRO A 81 -31.88 14.33 11.07
N ARG A 82 -32.16 14.64 9.80
CA ARG A 82 -32.50 16.01 9.40
C ARG A 82 -33.76 16.37 10.18
N ALA A 83 -33.62 17.29 11.13
CA ALA A 83 -34.73 18.01 11.74
C ALA A 83 -35.37 18.96 10.73
#